data_AF-A0ABD3XL63-F1
#
_entry.id   AF-A0ABD3XL63-F1
#
_cell.length_a   1.000
_cell.length_b   1.000
_cell.length_c   1.000
_cell.angle_alpha   90.00
_cell.angle_beta   90.00
_cell.angle_gamma   90.00
#
_symmetry.space_group_name_H-M   'P 1'
#
loop_
_entity.id
_entity.type
_entity.pdbx_description
1 polymer ?
#
loop_
_entity_poly.entity_id
_entity_poly.type
_entity_poly.pdbx_seq_one_letter_code
_entity_poly.pdbx_strand_id
1 'polypeptide(L)'
;MYSIECKLKPLKEDDHLRLKHCIVRHSSRLLKEHSNIQIISPCSVRSKRFGTNYWQIKYETCIVLYVHYKGIIPFGESLFPTELDGISVDVREGEFKLLSNPYLRMGSKIGAVGANKYGTLGGFVDLENETIGALTCAHVVLNNDEFSNYAEPNGDSGYTGADHRLVCQPDSSNRDHVFGTIEKIVWESGNEHSAGVDAALVKITATERSPTCGEFDCIDNIHGRGNNGLMFCSGKIITNLSPDIYAKEIFKCGYKTGMTNGRLHSDYFIFRNNINGHIFHRTYNQIEIKNCISQQFSERGDSGALVMVDNEDNINDLSAIGLLVGSTSYHTTIASPIGDVLEKLNIPSRKLKTFPVEEQDRSTHIGRNHTSNIPSRTTDHPCSLLRPILDAIQGDVLEIKREFSEFKREIRFMREDIGIIHYYLEGSRRYLRR
;
A
#
# COMPACT_ATOMS: atom_id res chain seq x y z
N MET A 1 14.69 -5.11 6.61
CA MET A 1 15.59 -4.50 7.62
C MET A 1 15.57 -5.23 8.97
N TYR A 2 14.52 -6.02 9.27
CA TYR A 2 14.33 -6.75 10.54
C TYR A 2 15.41 -7.78 10.93
N SER A 3 16.26 -8.28 10.02
CA SER A 3 17.23 -9.35 10.36
C SER A 3 18.52 -8.88 11.06
N ILE A 4 18.70 -7.56 11.25
CA ILE A 4 19.95 -7.02 11.82
C ILE A 4 19.84 -6.76 13.34
N GLU A 5 18.65 -6.52 13.87
CA GLU A 5 18.47 -6.18 15.29
C GLU A 5 18.74 -7.37 16.24
N CYS A 6 18.52 -8.62 15.79
CA CYS A 6 18.79 -9.83 16.58
C CYS A 6 20.28 -10.14 16.82
N LYS A 7 21.22 -9.33 16.29
CA LYS A 7 22.68 -9.50 16.50
C LYS A 7 23.35 -8.29 17.17
N LEU A 8 22.57 -7.33 17.68
CA LEU A 8 23.12 -6.13 18.30
C LEU A 8 23.72 -6.43 19.66
N LYS A 9 24.92 -5.88 19.91
CA LYS A 9 25.53 -5.93 21.24
C LYS A 9 24.65 -5.12 22.20
N PRO A 10 24.45 -5.60 23.44
CA PRO A 10 23.78 -4.82 24.47
C PRO A 10 24.45 -3.46 24.67
N LEU A 11 23.67 -2.44 25.00
CA LEU A 11 24.20 -1.16 25.47
C LEU A 11 25.00 -1.38 26.76
N LYS A 12 26.12 -0.68 26.89
CA LYS A 12 26.83 -0.61 28.17
C LYS A 12 25.99 0.19 29.17
N GLU A 13 26.17 -0.08 30.46
CA GLU A 13 25.38 0.54 31.53
C GLU A 13 25.49 2.07 31.55
N ASP A 14 26.72 2.61 31.44
CA ASP A 14 26.95 4.06 31.37
C ASP A 14 26.29 4.71 30.14
N ASP A 15 26.36 4.04 28.98
CA ASP A 15 25.71 4.51 27.76
C ASP A 15 24.18 4.48 27.91
N HIS A 16 23.64 3.44 28.56
CA HIS A 16 22.21 3.31 28.81
C HIS A 16 21.69 4.43 29.73
N LEU A 17 22.39 4.76 30.82
CA LEU A 17 22.04 5.89 31.67
C LEU A 17 22.15 7.21 30.93
N ARG A 18 23.24 7.44 30.19
CA ARG A 18 23.46 8.68 29.43
C ARG A 18 22.35 8.91 28.40
N LEU A 19 21.99 7.87 27.64
CA LEU A 19 20.91 7.92 26.66
C LEU A 19 19.54 8.14 27.32
N LYS A 20 19.25 7.42 28.42
CA LYS A 20 18.01 7.58 29.18
C LYS A 20 17.83 9.03 29.66
N HIS A 21 18.86 9.64 30.23
CA HIS A 21 18.79 11.03 30.69
C HIS A 21 18.54 12.01 29.54
N CYS A 22 19.20 11.82 28.40
CA CYS A 22 18.98 12.64 27.22
C CYS A 22 17.54 12.49 26.68
N ILE A 23 17.05 11.26 26.55
CA ILE A 23 15.68 10.98 26.09
C ILE A 23 14.65 11.62 27.04
N VAL A 24 14.76 11.42 28.35
CA VAL A 24 13.82 12.00 29.33
C VAL A 24 13.79 13.53 29.27
N ARG A 25 14.96 14.17 29.04
CA ARG A 25 15.06 15.63 28.96
C ARG A 25 14.40 16.21 27.72
N HIS A 26 14.49 15.52 26.58
CA HIS A 26 14.08 16.06 25.28
C HIS A 26 12.76 15.50 24.75
N SER A 27 12.29 14.34 25.22
CA SER A 27 11.16 13.61 24.62
C SER A 27 9.86 14.41 24.58
N SER A 28 9.47 15.10 25.66
CA SER A 28 8.23 15.88 25.68
C SER A 28 8.23 17.02 24.65
N ARG A 29 9.38 17.67 24.46
CA ARG A 29 9.53 18.71 23.44
C ARG A 29 9.50 18.11 22.04
N LEU A 30 10.27 17.05 21.82
CA LEU A 30 10.34 16.37 20.52
C LEU A 30 8.98 15.83 20.07
N LEU A 31 8.24 15.16 20.95
CA LEU A 31 6.91 14.62 20.62
C LEU A 31 5.87 15.72 20.39
N LYS A 32 6.07 16.91 20.96
CA LYS A 32 5.20 18.07 20.74
C LYS A 32 5.54 18.83 19.46
N GLU A 33 6.82 18.96 19.14
CA GLU A 33 7.33 19.67 17.97
C GLU A 33 7.37 18.79 16.72
N HIS A 34 7.26 17.46 16.89
CA HIS A 34 7.34 16.50 15.79
C HIS A 34 6.30 15.37 15.87
N SER A 35 5.18 15.54 15.16
CA SER A 35 4.07 14.59 15.11
C SER A 35 4.39 13.28 14.37
N ASN A 36 5.41 13.28 13.51
CA ASN A 36 5.84 12.07 12.81
C ASN A 36 6.61 11.08 13.71
N ILE A 37 7.03 11.48 14.93
CA ILE A 37 7.73 10.60 15.88
C ILE A 37 6.76 9.64 16.56
N GLN A 38 7.06 8.35 16.49
CA GLN A 38 6.31 7.27 17.14
C GLN A 38 7.03 6.70 18.37
N ILE A 39 8.34 6.47 18.26
CA ILE A 39 9.13 5.87 19.34
C ILE A 39 10.45 6.63 19.45
N ILE A 40 10.86 6.92 20.68
CA ILE A 40 12.20 7.43 20.98
C ILE A 40 12.91 6.36 21.81
N SER A 41 14.02 5.82 21.29
CA SER A 41 14.68 4.67 21.89
C SER A 41 16.20 4.80 21.91
N PRO A 42 16.90 4.30 22.94
CA PRO A 42 18.35 4.17 22.92
C PRO A 42 18.78 3.03 21.98
N CYS A 43 19.88 3.19 21.24
CA CYS A 43 20.43 2.14 20.38
C CYS A 43 21.96 2.05 20.45
N SER A 44 22.50 0.83 20.38
CA SER A 44 23.95 0.57 20.39
C SER A 44 24.61 0.71 19.01
N VAL A 45 23.81 0.98 17.98
CA VAL A 45 24.29 1.18 16.62
C VAL A 45 23.57 2.32 15.93
N ARG A 46 24.27 2.95 14.99
CA ARG A 46 23.77 4.02 14.14
C ARG A 46 23.76 3.60 12.68
N SER A 47 22.67 3.90 11.97
CA SER A 47 22.61 3.79 10.53
C SER A 47 23.30 5.02 9.89
N LYS A 48 24.29 4.79 9.01
CA LYS A 48 24.96 5.87 8.29
C LYS A 48 24.96 5.56 6.79
N ARG A 49 24.49 6.52 5.99
CA ARG A 49 24.56 6.44 4.54
C ARG A 49 26.00 6.64 4.08
N PHE A 50 26.51 5.73 3.27
CA PHE A 50 27.82 5.82 2.62
C PHE A 50 27.63 5.86 1.11
N GLY A 51 27.98 7.01 0.50
CA GLY A 51 27.74 7.24 -0.92
C GLY A 51 26.25 7.22 -1.29
N THR A 52 25.96 6.98 -2.56
CA THR A 52 24.58 7.01 -3.10
C THR A 52 23.79 5.74 -2.78
N ASN A 53 24.45 4.58 -2.61
CA ASN A 53 23.79 3.27 -2.75
C ASN A 53 23.88 2.32 -1.53
N TYR A 54 24.60 2.66 -0.45
CA TYR A 54 24.79 1.70 0.67
C TYR A 54 24.57 2.32 2.06
N TRP A 55 23.79 1.63 2.88
CA TRP A 55 23.64 1.92 4.32
C TRP A 55 24.58 1.02 5.11
N GLN A 56 25.45 1.63 5.92
CA GLN A 56 26.32 0.90 6.83
C GLN A 56 25.85 1.10 8.27
N ILE A 57 25.85 0.01 9.05
CA ILE A 57 25.59 0.05 10.48
C ILE A 57 26.92 0.20 11.19
N LYS A 58 27.03 1.23 12.03
CA LYS A 58 28.21 1.48 12.87
C LYS A 58 27.88 1.22 14.33
N TYR A 59 28.82 0.59 15.05
CA TYR A 59 28.75 0.42 16.50
C TYR A 59 29.06 1.76 17.20
N GLU A 60 28.04 2.60 17.26
CA GLU A 60 28.06 3.94 17.81
C GLU A 60 26.74 4.14 18.57
N THR A 61 26.82 4.47 19.85
CA THR A 61 25.63 4.66 20.69
C THR A 61 24.89 5.92 20.29
N CYS A 62 23.59 5.79 20.02
CA CYS A 62 22.77 6.87 19.49
C CYS A 62 21.34 6.83 20.04
N ILE A 63 20.61 7.93 19.85
CA ILE A 63 19.16 7.98 20.05
C ILE A 63 18.51 7.71 18.70
N VAL A 64 17.57 6.78 18.67
CA VAL A 64 16.78 6.48 17.48
C VAL A 64 15.41 7.13 17.63
N LEU A 65 15.05 7.96 16.65
CA LEU A 65 13.69 8.42 16.43
C LEU A 65 13.05 7.50 15.39
N TYR A 66 12.15 6.63 15.84
CA TYR A 66 11.31 5.87 14.93
C TYR A 66 10.14 6.75 14.52
N VAL A 67 9.97 6.92 13.22
CA VAL A 67 8.95 7.75 12.60
C VAL A 67 8.01 6.92 11.75
N HIS A 68 6.80 7.42 11.48
CA HIS A 68 5.87 6.76 10.56
C HIS A 68 6.46 6.66 9.15
N TYR A 69 6.98 7.79 8.64
CA TYR A 69 7.53 7.85 7.30
C TYR A 69 8.86 8.60 7.29
N LYS A 70 9.93 7.94 6.86
CA LYS A 70 11.25 8.56 6.80
C LYS A 70 11.33 9.49 5.59
N GLY A 71 11.86 10.70 5.82
CA GLY A 71 11.99 11.73 4.78
C GLY A 71 10.77 12.64 4.66
N ILE A 72 9.73 12.42 5.49
CA ILE A 72 8.55 13.29 5.59
C ILE A 72 8.65 14.12 6.88
N ILE A 73 8.42 15.44 6.76
CA ILE A 73 8.36 16.39 7.89
C ILE A 73 6.98 17.06 7.82
N PRO A 74 6.13 16.87 8.85
CA PRO A 74 4.80 17.48 8.90
C PRO A 74 4.82 19.02 8.92
N PHE A 75 3.67 19.62 8.59
CA PHE A 75 3.51 21.07 8.48
C PHE A 75 3.90 21.83 9.74
N GLY A 76 4.65 22.93 9.56
CA GLY A 76 5.03 23.81 10.66
C GLY A 76 6.08 23.20 11.61
N GLU A 77 6.57 21.99 11.33
CA GLU A 77 7.60 21.32 12.12
C GLU A 77 8.99 21.56 11.53
N SER A 78 10.02 21.52 12.38
CA SER A 78 11.41 21.63 11.94
C SER A 78 11.99 20.27 11.53
N LEU A 79 13.16 20.29 10.90
CA LEU A 79 13.99 19.10 10.73
C LEU A 79 14.27 18.44 12.08
N PHE A 80 14.36 17.11 12.09
CA PHE A 80 14.83 16.38 13.26
C PHE A 80 16.26 16.80 13.62
N PRO A 81 16.57 16.92 14.92
CA PRO A 81 17.93 17.22 15.35
C PRO A 81 18.88 16.11 14.91
N THR A 82 20.08 16.46 14.46
CA THR A 82 21.12 15.48 14.16
C THR A 82 21.83 14.97 15.41
N GLU A 83 21.75 15.74 16.51
CA GLU A 83 22.33 15.43 17.82
C GLU A 83 21.47 16.00 18.96
N LEU A 84 21.49 15.33 20.12
CA LEU A 84 20.86 15.75 21.37
C LEU A 84 21.86 15.58 22.50
N ASP A 85 22.21 16.67 23.19
CA ASP A 85 23.24 16.69 24.24
C ASP A 85 24.58 16.05 23.80
N GLY A 86 24.99 16.30 22.55
CA GLY A 86 26.19 15.72 21.94
C GLY A 86 26.08 14.22 21.62
N ILE A 87 24.89 13.63 21.75
CA ILE A 87 24.59 12.25 21.36
C ILE A 87 23.98 12.28 19.96
N SER A 88 24.53 11.46 19.06
CA SER A 88 24.00 11.35 17.70
C SER A 88 22.55 10.85 17.67
N VAL A 89 21.78 11.41 16.74
CA VAL A 89 20.42 10.97 16.43
C VAL A 89 20.43 10.19 15.12
N ASP A 90 19.65 9.11 15.10
CA ASP A 90 19.37 8.28 13.94
C ASP A 90 17.86 8.24 13.70
N VAL A 91 17.42 8.38 12.45
CA VAL A 91 16.00 8.38 12.10
C VAL A 91 15.69 7.12 11.30
N ARG A 92 14.76 6.32 11.82
CA ARG A 92 14.36 5.03 11.25
C ARG A 92 12.85 5.00 11.07
N GLU A 93 12.38 4.18 10.14
CA GLU A 93 10.95 3.85 10.10
C GLU A 93 10.68 2.78 11.15
N GLY A 94 9.60 2.97 11.91
CA GLY A 94 9.14 2.00 12.88
C GLY A 94 7.88 2.51 13.59
N GLU A 95 7.02 1.57 13.93
CA GLU A 95 5.70 1.86 14.49
C GLU A 95 5.55 1.20 15.86
N PHE A 96 4.89 1.89 16.77
CA PHE A 96 4.37 1.28 17.98
C PHE A 96 2.96 0.80 17.71
N LYS A 97 2.79 -0.52 17.58
CA LYS A 97 1.48 -1.14 17.48
C LYS A 97 1.00 -1.51 18.87
N LEU A 98 -0.07 -0.87 19.34
CA LEU A 98 -0.87 -1.44 20.42
C LEU A 98 -1.31 -2.84 19.97
N LEU A 99 -1.22 -3.82 20.87
CA LEU A 99 -1.63 -5.20 20.60
C LEU A 99 -3.12 -5.31 20.23
N SER A 100 -3.90 -4.25 20.46
CA SER A 100 -5.21 -3.99 19.90
C SER A 100 -5.18 -2.65 19.15
N ASN A 101 -5.26 -2.67 17.81
CA ASN A 101 -5.48 -1.44 17.05
C ASN A 101 -6.99 -1.20 16.94
N PRO A 102 -7.55 -0.13 17.55
CA PRO A 102 -8.99 0.12 17.49
C PRO A 102 -9.45 0.62 16.11
N TYR A 103 -8.55 1.18 15.30
CA TYR A 103 -8.90 1.84 14.04
C TYR A 103 -9.14 0.85 12.91
N LEU A 104 -10.15 1.15 12.09
CA LEU A 104 -10.43 0.43 10.85
C LEU A 104 -9.38 0.76 9.80
N ARG A 105 -8.83 -0.26 9.14
CA ARG A 105 -7.87 -0.13 8.04
C ARG A 105 -8.37 -0.87 6.80
N MET A 106 -7.94 -0.41 5.62
CA MET A 106 -8.19 -1.13 4.38
C MET A 106 -7.39 -2.43 4.38
N GLY A 107 -7.97 -3.50 3.85
CA GLY A 107 -7.35 -4.83 3.91
C GLY A 107 -7.67 -5.61 5.18
N SER A 108 -8.34 -5.01 6.18
CA SER A 108 -8.70 -5.73 7.42
C SER A 108 -9.78 -6.78 7.21
N LYS A 109 -9.73 -7.83 8.04
CA LYS A 109 -10.77 -8.87 8.10
C LYS A 109 -12.07 -8.33 8.69
N ILE A 110 -13.17 -8.56 7.98
CA ILE A 110 -14.52 -8.20 8.45
C ILE A 110 -15.53 -9.30 8.15
N GLY A 111 -16.65 -9.27 8.87
CA GLY A 111 -17.80 -10.13 8.63
C GLY A 111 -19.07 -9.63 9.33
N ALA A 112 -20.23 -10.04 8.85
CA ALA A 112 -21.49 -9.78 9.54
C ALA A 112 -21.63 -10.67 10.79
N VAL A 113 -22.14 -10.12 11.88
CA VAL A 113 -22.34 -10.86 13.13
C VAL A 113 -23.32 -12.01 12.89
N GLY A 114 -22.90 -13.23 13.22
CA GLY A 114 -23.69 -14.45 13.01
C GLY A 114 -23.63 -15.02 11.59
N ALA A 115 -22.91 -14.37 10.66
CA ALA A 115 -22.61 -14.95 9.36
C ALA A 115 -21.38 -15.86 9.45
N ASN A 116 -21.40 -17.00 8.76
CA ASN A 116 -20.24 -17.90 8.63
C ASN A 116 -19.33 -17.51 7.46
N LYS A 117 -19.23 -16.21 7.19
CA LYS A 117 -18.48 -15.65 6.07
C LYS A 117 -17.66 -14.47 6.54
N TYR A 118 -16.56 -14.26 5.85
CA TYR A 118 -15.65 -13.16 6.08
C TYR A 118 -15.06 -12.71 4.76
N GLY A 119 -14.56 -11.49 4.78
CA GLY A 119 -13.88 -10.87 3.66
C GLY A 119 -13.05 -9.71 4.16
N THR A 120 -12.85 -8.76 3.26
CA THR A 120 -11.96 -7.63 3.42
C THR A 120 -12.74 -6.32 3.45
N LEU A 121 -12.32 -5.40 4.33
CA LEU A 121 -12.69 -3.99 4.27
C LEU A 121 -11.94 -3.35 3.10
N GLY A 122 -12.67 -2.91 2.07
CA GLY A 122 -12.10 -2.38 0.84
C GLY A 122 -11.61 -0.96 0.95
N GLY A 123 -12.54 -0.02 1.13
CA GLY A 123 -12.25 1.41 1.17
C GLY A 123 -13.32 2.17 1.94
N PHE A 124 -13.10 3.46 2.11
CA PHE A 124 -14.01 4.32 2.87
C PHE A 124 -14.70 5.34 1.96
N VAL A 125 -15.88 5.77 2.35
CA VAL A 125 -16.67 6.80 1.67
C VAL A 125 -17.23 7.78 2.70
N ASP A 126 -17.37 9.05 2.32
CA ASP A 126 -18.13 10.01 3.10
C ASP A 126 -19.62 9.87 2.78
N LEU A 127 -20.43 9.78 3.83
CA LEU A 127 -21.88 9.73 3.77
C LEU A 127 -22.46 11.08 4.24
N GLU A 128 -23.78 11.21 4.21
CA GLU A 128 -24.45 12.38 4.75
C GLU A 128 -24.15 12.57 6.25
N ASN A 129 -24.24 13.83 6.71
CA ASN A 129 -24.02 14.22 8.11
C ASN A 129 -22.63 13.85 8.66
N GLU A 130 -21.60 13.94 7.81
CA GLU A 130 -20.19 13.69 8.18
C GLU A 130 -19.92 12.26 8.69
N THR A 131 -20.84 11.33 8.42
CA THR A 131 -20.66 9.92 8.76
C THR A 131 -19.79 9.22 7.72
N ILE A 132 -19.06 8.18 8.14
CA ILE A 132 -18.16 7.43 7.27
C ILE A 132 -18.77 6.05 6.99
N GLY A 133 -18.74 5.66 5.72
CA GLY A 133 -19.07 4.31 5.27
C GLY A 133 -17.82 3.50 4.94
N ALA A 134 -17.90 2.19 5.11
CA ALA A 134 -16.92 1.22 4.66
C ALA A 134 -17.51 0.34 3.55
N LEU A 135 -16.72 0.10 2.50
CA LEU A 135 -17.08 -0.73 1.36
C LEU A 135 -16.58 -2.16 1.53
N THR A 136 -17.39 -3.13 1.12
CA THR A 136 -17.01 -4.54 0.97
C THR A 136 -17.95 -5.21 -0.05
N CYS A 137 -17.86 -6.52 -0.28
CA CYS A 137 -18.79 -7.24 -1.15
C CYS A 137 -20.10 -7.60 -0.44
N ALA A 138 -21.19 -7.71 -1.19
CA ALA A 138 -22.46 -8.20 -0.66
C ALA A 138 -22.30 -9.62 -0.12
N HIS A 139 -21.57 -10.49 -0.82
CA HIS A 139 -21.38 -11.88 -0.38
C HIS A 139 -20.51 -12.07 0.86
N VAL A 140 -19.83 -11.02 1.32
CA VAL A 140 -19.11 -11.01 2.59
C VAL A 140 -20.07 -10.86 3.77
N VAL A 141 -21.18 -10.13 3.57
CA VAL A 141 -22.13 -9.79 4.64
C VAL A 141 -23.46 -10.54 4.56
N LEU A 142 -23.78 -11.15 3.41
CA LEU A 142 -24.96 -11.99 3.18
C LEU A 142 -24.66 -13.50 3.36
N ASN A 143 -25.58 -14.23 3.96
CA ASN A 143 -25.58 -15.70 4.04
C ASN A 143 -25.98 -16.35 2.71
N ASN A 144 -25.59 -17.60 2.50
CA ASN A 144 -25.88 -18.35 1.26
C ASN A 144 -27.38 -18.51 0.98
N ASP A 145 -28.19 -18.68 2.02
CA ASP A 145 -29.65 -18.86 1.88
C ASP A 145 -30.33 -17.57 1.42
N GLU A 146 -29.75 -16.42 1.76
CA GLU A 146 -30.24 -15.11 1.35
C GLU A 146 -30.00 -14.88 -0.14
N PHE A 147 -28.83 -15.30 -0.67
CA PHE A 147 -28.57 -15.24 -2.10
C PHE A 147 -29.60 -16.02 -2.92
N SER A 148 -29.99 -17.21 -2.47
CA SER A 148 -31.02 -17.99 -3.18
C SER A 148 -32.39 -17.34 -3.19
N ASN A 149 -32.72 -16.52 -2.19
CA ASN A 149 -33.99 -15.79 -2.17
C ASN A 149 -34.03 -14.62 -3.15
N TYR A 150 -32.87 -14.11 -3.55
CA TYR A 150 -32.72 -12.97 -4.45
C TYR A 150 -32.38 -13.35 -5.88
N ALA A 151 -32.10 -14.62 -6.13
CA ALA A 151 -31.64 -15.11 -7.40
C ALA A 151 -32.73 -15.91 -8.10
N GLU A 152 -33.18 -15.44 -9.26
CA GLU A 152 -34.04 -16.19 -10.15
C GLU A 152 -33.24 -17.26 -10.90
N PRO A 153 -33.80 -18.47 -11.12
CA PRO A 153 -33.17 -19.48 -11.95
C PRO A 153 -32.91 -18.96 -13.37
N ASN A 154 -31.63 -18.85 -13.75
CA ASN A 154 -31.17 -18.39 -15.07
C ASN A 154 -31.50 -16.91 -15.43
N GLY A 155 -31.94 -16.10 -14.46
CA GLY A 155 -32.30 -14.69 -14.68
C GLY A 155 -31.16 -13.69 -14.44
N ASP A 156 -31.39 -12.44 -14.82
CA ASP A 156 -30.52 -11.28 -14.53
C ASP A 156 -30.95 -10.58 -13.23
N SER A 157 -31.60 -11.33 -12.32
CA SER A 157 -32.13 -10.83 -11.05
C SER A 157 -31.04 -10.37 -10.10
N GLY A 158 -31.35 -9.35 -9.30
CA GLY A 158 -30.46 -8.84 -8.27
C GLY A 158 -31.23 -8.35 -7.04
N TYR A 159 -30.49 -8.02 -5.99
CA TYR A 159 -31.01 -7.43 -4.78
C TYR A 159 -30.35 -6.08 -4.53
N THR A 160 -31.18 -5.06 -4.34
CA THR A 160 -30.76 -3.77 -3.80
C THR A 160 -31.67 -3.41 -2.64
N GLY A 161 -31.09 -3.23 -1.47
CA GLY A 161 -31.87 -2.96 -0.26
C GLY A 161 -31.01 -2.60 0.94
N ALA A 162 -31.65 -2.10 1.99
CA ALA A 162 -31.03 -1.91 3.29
C ALA A 162 -31.09 -3.21 4.11
N ASP A 163 -30.11 -3.39 4.98
CA ASP A 163 -30.03 -4.47 5.96
C ASP A 163 -29.38 -3.85 7.20
N HIS A 164 -29.88 -4.07 8.41
CA HIS A 164 -29.34 -3.43 9.61
C HIS A 164 -28.50 -4.38 10.48
N ARG A 165 -28.03 -5.50 9.92
CA ARG A 165 -27.12 -6.39 10.63
C ARG A 165 -25.82 -5.69 11.01
N LEU A 166 -25.29 -6.11 12.15
CA LEU A 166 -24.04 -5.62 12.69
C LEU A 166 -22.86 -6.22 11.93
N VAL A 167 -21.82 -5.43 11.73
CA VAL A 167 -20.56 -5.85 11.09
C VAL A 167 -19.41 -5.65 12.08
N CYS A 168 -18.51 -6.62 12.12
CA CYS A 168 -17.42 -6.68 13.08
C CYS A 168 -16.04 -6.81 12.41
N GLN A 169 -15.02 -6.34 13.11
CA GLN A 169 -13.60 -6.41 12.75
C GLN A 169 -12.80 -6.70 14.04
N PRO A 170 -12.07 -7.83 14.12
CA PRO A 170 -12.11 -8.95 13.17
C PRO A 170 -13.51 -9.61 13.14
N ASP A 171 -13.75 -10.47 12.15
CA ASP A 171 -14.96 -11.29 12.08
C ASP A 171 -15.09 -12.15 13.35
N SER A 172 -16.02 -11.79 14.21
CA SER A 172 -16.24 -12.52 15.46
C SER A 172 -17.69 -12.41 15.87
N SER A 173 -18.13 -13.38 16.67
CA SER A 173 -19.42 -13.28 17.35
C SER A 173 -19.38 -12.30 18.53
N ASN A 174 -18.23 -11.67 18.82
CA ASN A 174 -18.10 -10.74 19.92
C ASN A 174 -18.64 -9.35 19.53
N ARG A 175 -19.60 -8.86 20.32
CA ARG A 175 -20.20 -7.53 20.12
C ARG A 175 -19.19 -6.40 20.34
N ASP A 176 -18.13 -6.61 21.12
CA ASP A 176 -17.08 -5.62 21.34
C ASP A 176 -16.26 -5.33 20.06
N HIS A 177 -16.35 -6.21 19.06
CA HIS A 177 -15.68 -6.04 17.77
C HIS A 177 -16.58 -5.44 16.69
N VAL A 178 -17.84 -5.12 17.01
CA VAL A 178 -18.75 -4.42 16.10
C VAL A 178 -18.20 -3.02 15.82
N PHE A 179 -18.21 -2.63 14.55
CA PHE A 179 -17.82 -1.27 14.14
C PHE A 179 -18.91 -0.53 13.37
N GLY A 180 -19.89 -1.25 12.83
CA GLY A 180 -20.89 -0.65 11.96
C GLY A 180 -22.12 -1.52 11.77
N THR A 181 -23.09 -0.92 11.08
CA THR A 181 -24.30 -1.58 10.60
C THR A 181 -24.26 -1.57 9.09
N ILE A 182 -24.77 -2.62 8.45
CA ILE A 182 -25.03 -2.55 7.02
C ILE A 182 -26.01 -1.39 6.79
N GLU A 183 -25.78 -0.62 5.73
CA GLU A 183 -26.64 0.49 5.31
C GLU A 183 -27.34 0.11 4.01
N LYS A 184 -26.57 -0.49 3.09
CA LYS A 184 -27.05 -0.87 1.77
C LYS A 184 -26.28 -2.05 1.22
N ILE A 185 -26.98 -2.90 0.50
CA ILE A 185 -26.45 -4.02 -0.26
C ILE A 185 -26.87 -3.84 -1.71
N VAL A 186 -25.96 -4.12 -2.63
CA VAL A 186 -26.20 -4.21 -4.07
C VAL A 186 -25.58 -5.51 -4.55
N TRP A 187 -26.42 -6.35 -5.13
CA TRP A 187 -25.99 -7.56 -5.80
C TRP A 187 -26.77 -7.70 -7.11
N GLU A 188 -26.18 -7.30 -8.23
CA GLU A 188 -26.86 -7.15 -9.52
C GLU A 188 -26.03 -7.73 -10.68
N SER A 189 -26.72 -8.28 -11.69
CA SER A 189 -26.09 -8.89 -12.86
C SER A 189 -25.43 -7.89 -13.79
N GLY A 190 -26.00 -6.69 -13.94
CA GLY A 190 -25.66 -5.78 -15.04
C GLY A 190 -26.19 -6.28 -16.39
N ASN A 191 -25.69 -5.72 -17.48
CA ASN A 191 -26.02 -6.11 -18.85
C ASN A 191 -24.91 -5.67 -19.83
N GLU A 192 -25.16 -5.78 -21.14
CA GLU A 192 -24.20 -5.38 -22.21
C GLU A 192 -23.73 -3.92 -22.14
N HIS A 193 -24.42 -3.07 -21.37
CA HIS A 193 -24.14 -1.64 -21.25
C HIS A 193 -23.85 -1.18 -19.80
N SER A 194 -23.96 -2.05 -18.81
CA SER A 194 -23.77 -1.71 -17.40
C SER A 194 -23.12 -2.84 -16.62
N ALA A 195 -22.20 -2.52 -15.72
CA ALA A 195 -21.54 -3.54 -14.94
C ALA A 195 -22.50 -4.18 -13.92
N GLY A 196 -22.32 -5.48 -13.71
CA GLY A 196 -22.84 -6.12 -12.51
C GLY A 196 -22.07 -5.64 -11.28
N VAL A 197 -22.73 -5.62 -10.13
CA VAL A 197 -22.15 -5.11 -8.88
C VAL A 197 -22.39 -6.12 -7.77
N ASP A 198 -21.33 -6.44 -7.03
CA ASP A 198 -21.39 -7.20 -5.78
C ASP A 198 -20.73 -6.36 -4.67
N ALA A 199 -21.55 -5.57 -3.98
CA ALA A 199 -21.08 -4.59 -3.03
C ALA A 199 -22.04 -4.40 -1.85
N ALA A 200 -21.47 -4.03 -0.71
CA ALA A 200 -22.19 -3.60 0.47
C ALA A 200 -21.52 -2.34 1.03
N LEU A 201 -22.38 -1.44 1.52
CA LEU A 201 -22.02 -0.28 2.30
C LEU A 201 -22.33 -0.55 3.76
N VAL A 202 -21.32 -0.41 4.61
CA VAL A 202 -21.45 -0.50 6.06
C VAL A 202 -21.28 0.89 6.64
N LYS A 203 -22.30 1.41 7.30
CA LYS A 203 -22.21 2.66 8.04
C LYS A 203 -21.42 2.42 9.33
N ILE A 204 -20.33 3.17 9.53
CA ILE A 204 -19.53 3.08 10.75
C ILE A 204 -20.32 3.76 11.87
N THR A 205 -20.67 2.99 12.90
CA THR A 205 -21.42 3.45 14.08
C THR A 205 -20.53 3.61 15.31
N ALA A 206 -19.41 2.88 15.36
CA ALA A 206 -18.37 3.02 16.36
C ALA A 206 -17.39 4.14 15.94
N THR A 207 -17.75 5.39 16.22
CA THR A 207 -17.01 6.59 15.76
C THR A 207 -15.55 6.64 16.26
N GLU A 208 -15.27 6.04 17.40
CA GLU A 208 -13.93 5.91 17.96
C GLU A 208 -13.02 4.99 17.14
N ARG A 209 -13.60 4.19 16.24
CA ARG A 209 -12.89 3.30 15.32
C ARG A 209 -12.79 3.85 13.91
N SER A 210 -13.33 5.05 13.67
CA SER A 210 -13.32 5.71 12.36
C SER A 210 -11.89 5.86 11.84
N PRO A 211 -11.67 5.65 10.53
CA PRO A 211 -10.34 5.76 9.94
C PRO A 211 -9.86 7.22 9.98
N THR A 212 -8.63 7.43 10.41
CA THR A 212 -7.98 8.74 10.40
C THR A 212 -7.09 8.96 9.18
N CYS A 213 -6.74 7.88 8.48
CA CYS A 213 -5.83 7.89 7.33
C CYS A 213 -6.11 6.71 6.38
N GLY A 214 -5.57 6.82 5.17
CA GLY A 214 -5.69 5.83 4.10
C GLY A 214 -4.78 4.61 4.24
N GLU A 215 -4.58 4.10 5.45
CA GLU A 215 -3.65 3.01 5.74
C GLU A 215 -4.20 1.62 5.38
N PHE A 216 -3.26 0.73 5.08
CA PHE A 216 -3.50 -0.69 4.86
C PHE A 216 -3.10 -1.52 6.09
N ASP A 217 -3.85 -2.58 6.37
CA ASP A 217 -3.64 -3.44 7.53
C ASP A 217 -2.40 -4.35 7.36
N CYS A 218 -2.10 -4.78 6.12
CA CYS A 218 -0.97 -5.67 5.81
C CYS A 218 -0.20 -5.19 4.57
N ILE A 219 0.99 -4.62 4.80
CA ILE A 219 1.87 -4.06 3.75
C ILE A 219 3.16 -4.87 3.53
N ASP A 220 3.34 -5.98 4.27
CA ASP A 220 4.64 -6.65 4.42
C ASP A 220 5.19 -7.36 3.16
N ASN A 221 4.48 -7.32 2.02
CA ASN A 221 4.76 -8.17 0.85
C ASN A 221 5.08 -7.43 -0.47
N ILE A 222 5.36 -6.13 -0.47
CA ILE A 222 5.69 -5.44 -1.73
C ILE A 222 7.13 -5.75 -2.14
N HIS A 223 7.32 -6.68 -3.06
CA HIS A 223 8.62 -6.92 -3.68
C HIS A 223 9.02 -5.70 -4.54
N GLY A 224 10.12 -5.03 -4.18
CA GLY A 224 10.77 -4.00 -5.01
C GLY A 224 10.48 -2.54 -4.61
N ARG A 225 9.45 -2.29 -3.81
CA ARG A 225 9.26 -1.04 -3.07
C ARG A 225 9.36 -1.43 -1.60
N GLY A 226 10.33 -0.92 -0.85
CA GLY A 226 10.41 -1.18 0.60
C GLY A 226 9.09 -0.84 1.30
N ASN A 227 8.99 -1.02 2.63
CA ASN A 227 7.84 -0.63 3.47
C ASN A 227 7.40 0.87 3.38
N ASN A 228 7.89 1.60 2.38
CA ASN A 228 7.57 2.97 2.03
C ASN A 228 6.06 3.15 1.75
N GLY A 229 5.32 3.57 2.77
CA GLY A 229 4.39 4.69 2.66
C GLY A 229 3.23 4.61 1.67
N LEU A 230 2.92 3.46 1.09
CA LEU A 230 1.75 3.33 0.21
C LEU A 230 0.48 3.50 1.04
N MET A 231 -0.25 4.56 0.73
CA MET A 231 -1.53 4.90 1.33
C MET A 231 -2.52 5.19 0.21
N PHE A 232 -3.80 5.00 0.47
CA PHE A 232 -4.87 5.49 -0.39
C PHE A 232 -5.48 6.73 0.24
N CYS A 233 -4.99 7.91 -0.12
CA CYS A 233 -5.40 9.15 0.53
C CYS A 233 -6.17 10.10 -0.38
N SER A 234 -5.95 10.08 -1.69
CA SER A 234 -6.61 11.07 -2.55
C SER A 234 -8.11 10.87 -2.71
N GLY A 235 -8.63 9.66 -2.47
CA GLY A 235 -10.01 9.32 -2.82
C GLY A 235 -10.22 9.21 -4.34
N LYS A 236 -9.15 9.25 -5.15
CA LYS A 236 -9.22 9.19 -6.61
C LYS A 236 -9.73 7.82 -7.07
N ILE A 237 -10.60 7.88 -8.07
CA ILE A 237 -11.12 6.71 -8.78
C ILE A 237 -10.87 6.88 -10.27
N ILE A 238 -10.74 5.76 -10.98
CA ILE A 238 -10.68 5.73 -12.44
C ILE A 238 -11.87 4.90 -12.91
N THR A 239 -12.77 5.56 -13.64
CA THR A 239 -13.98 4.92 -14.20
C THR A 239 -13.80 4.50 -15.65
N ASN A 240 -12.92 5.17 -16.39
CA ASN A 240 -12.61 4.87 -17.79
C ASN A 240 -11.17 4.36 -17.88
N LEU A 241 -11.01 3.05 -18.06
CA LEU A 241 -9.70 2.42 -18.12
C LEU A 241 -9.05 2.69 -19.48
N SER A 242 -8.11 3.63 -19.52
CA SER A 242 -7.38 3.94 -20.75
C SER A 242 -6.39 2.80 -21.11
N PRO A 243 -5.98 2.68 -22.38
CA PRO A 243 -4.99 1.69 -22.79
C PRO A 243 -3.69 1.71 -21.97
N ASP A 244 -3.29 2.87 -21.45
CA ASP A 244 -2.08 3.01 -20.65
C ASP A 244 -2.15 2.26 -19.31
N ILE A 245 -3.34 2.05 -18.76
CA ILE A 245 -3.51 1.33 -17.49
C ILE A 245 -3.16 -0.16 -17.65
N TYR A 246 -3.34 -0.74 -18.84
CA TYR A 246 -2.97 -2.13 -19.12
C TYR A 246 -1.46 -2.40 -18.98
N ALA A 247 -0.64 -1.36 -19.10
CA ALA A 247 0.81 -1.45 -18.89
C ALA A 247 1.22 -1.28 -17.42
N LYS A 248 0.33 -0.80 -16.55
CA LYS A 248 0.63 -0.48 -15.15
C LYS A 248 0.50 -1.69 -14.23
N GLU A 249 1.21 -1.63 -13.11
CA GLU A 249 0.98 -2.57 -12.00
C GLU A 249 -0.32 -2.21 -11.29
N ILE A 250 -1.13 -3.25 -11.06
CA ILE A 250 -2.36 -3.18 -10.30
C ILE A 250 -2.10 -3.78 -8.92
N PHE A 251 -2.63 -3.16 -7.88
CA PHE A 251 -2.45 -3.54 -6.49
C PHE A 251 -3.78 -3.84 -5.81
N LYS A 252 -3.73 -4.69 -4.79
CA LYS A 252 -4.82 -4.82 -3.81
C LYS A 252 -4.24 -5.17 -2.46
N CYS A 253 -4.86 -4.68 -1.38
CA CYS A 253 -4.58 -5.16 -0.02
C CYS A 253 -5.79 -5.97 0.48
N GLY A 254 -5.60 -7.28 0.63
CA GLY A 254 -6.62 -8.21 1.10
C GLY A 254 -6.24 -8.80 2.45
N TYR A 255 -7.23 -9.18 3.26
CA TYR A 255 -6.96 -9.80 4.56
C TYR A 255 -6.12 -11.08 4.44
N LYS A 256 -6.38 -11.90 3.41
CA LYS A 256 -5.81 -13.23 3.31
C LYS A 256 -4.40 -13.21 2.74
N THR A 257 -4.20 -12.48 1.64
CA THR A 257 -2.92 -12.45 0.92
C THR A 257 -2.11 -11.18 1.15
N GLY A 258 -2.65 -10.21 1.88
CA GLY A 258 -2.03 -8.91 2.10
C GLY A 258 -1.99 -8.07 0.82
N MET A 259 -0.97 -7.21 0.72
CA MET A 259 -0.68 -6.46 -0.49
C MET A 259 -0.09 -7.38 -1.58
N THR A 260 -0.72 -7.44 -2.74
CA THR A 260 -0.22 -8.16 -3.93
C THR A 260 -0.33 -7.30 -5.18
N ASN A 261 0.42 -7.65 -6.22
CA ASN A 261 0.36 -6.99 -7.51
C ASN A 261 0.05 -7.92 -8.69
N GLY A 262 -0.50 -7.32 -9.73
CA GLY A 262 -0.96 -7.98 -10.95
C GLY A 262 -1.00 -7.00 -12.11
N ARG A 263 -1.62 -7.42 -13.21
CA ARG A 263 -1.87 -6.58 -14.39
C ARG A 263 -3.30 -6.71 -14.84
N LEU A 264 -3.86 -5.58 -15.28
CA LEU A 264 -5.16 -5.56 -15.94
C LEU A 264 -5.09 -6.43 -17.20
N HIS A 265 -6.00 -7.39 -17.32
CA HIS A 265 -6.11 -8.24 -18.49
C HIS A 265 -7.27 -7.83 -19.39
N SER A 266 -8.41 -7.48 -18.79
CA SER A 266 -9.63 -7.07 -19.46
C SER A 266 -10.47 -6.21 -18.53
N ASP A 267 -11.26 -5.29 -19.08
CA ASP A 267 -12.29 -4.50 -18.39
C ASP A 267 -13.72 -4.89 -18.82
N TYR A 268 -13.85 -5.97 -19.62
CA TYR A 268 -15.11 -6.48 -20.14
C TYR A 268 -15.24 -8.00 -19.89
N PHE A 269 -15.02 -8.42 -18.65
CA PHE A 269 -15.15 -9.83 -18.26
C PHE A 269 -16.60 -10.15 -17.89
N ILE A 270 -17.13 -11.23 -18.45
CA ILE A 270 -18.47 -11.72 -18.15
C ILE A 270 -18.33 -13.12 -17.55
N PHE A 271 -19.02 -13.37 -16.44
CA PHE A 271 -19.00 -14.68 -15.82
C PHE A 271 -20.35 -15.09 -15.27
N ARG A 272 -20.45 -16.37 -14.94
CA ARG A 272 -21.63 -16.97 -14.34
C ARG A 272 -21.22 -17.63 -13.04
N ASN A 273 -21.73 -17.12 -11.93
CA ASN A 273 -21.57 -17.72 -10.62
C ASN A 273 -22.62 -18.79 -10.39
N ASN A 274 -22.18 -19.92 -9.82
CA ASN A 274 -23.08 -20.95 -9.31
C ASN A 274 -23.30 -20.73 -7.81
N ILE A 275 -24.53 -20.38 -7.45
CA ILE A 275 -24.98 -20.17 -6.08
C ILE A 275 -25.72 -21.43 -5.64
N ASN A 276 -25.23 -22.03 -4.56
CA ASN A 276 -25.81 -23.23 -3.95
C ASN A 276 -26.02 -24.41 -4.92
N GLY A 277 -25.22 -24.50 -5.99
CA GLY A 277 -25.24 -25.63 -6.92
C GLY A 277 -26.32 -25.57 -8.02
N HIS A 278 -27.29 -24.66 -7.90
CA HIS A 278 -28.50 -24.70 -8.71
C HIS A 278 -28.92 -23.35 -9.32
N ILE A 279 -28.38 -22.22 -8.82
CA ILE A 279 -28.74 -20.90 -9.33
C ILE A 279 -27.54 -20.27 -10.03
N PHE A 280 -27.75 -19.89 -11.29
CA PHE A 280 -26.73 -19.31 -12.14
C PHE A 280 -26.95 -17.81 -12.28
N HIS A 281 -26.14 -17.03 -11.57
CA HIS A 281 -26.16 -15.57 -11.68
C HIS A 281 -25.10 -15.12 -12.68
N ARG A 282 -25.49 -14.39 -13.72
CA ARG A 282 -24.57 -13.79 -14.68
C ARG A 282 -24.13 -12.42 -14.18
N THR A 283 -22.86 -12.10 -14.32
CA THR A 283 -22.31 -10.79 -13.96
C THR A 283 -21.54 -10.24 -15.17
N TYR A 284 -21.91 -9.04 -15.60
CA TYR A 284 -21.42 -8.40 -16.82
C TYR A 284 -20.37 -7.31 -16.52
N ASN A 285 -19.52 -7.02 -17.50
CA ASN A 285 -18.57 -5.90 -17.56
C ASN A 285 -17.69 -5.75 -16.31
N GLN A 286 -16.96 -6.82 -15.98
CA GLN A 286 -16.08 -6.88 -14.82
C GLN A 286 -14.63 -6.69 -15.23
N ILE A 287 -13.82 -6.29 -14.26
CA ILE A 287 -12.37 -6.16 -14.42
C ILE A 287 -11.74 -7.52 -14.16
N GLU A 288 -10.95 -8.03 -15.11
CA GLU A 288 -10.12 -9.23 -14.95
C GLU A 288 -8.65 -8.85 -14.79
N ILE A 289 -8.02 -9.37 -13.75
CA ILE A 289 -6.63 -9.11 -13.38
C ILE A 289 -5.87 -10.43 -13.42
N LYS A 290 -4.73 -10.42 -14.12
CA LYS A 290 -3.78 -11.52 -14.14
C LYS A 290 -2.71 -11.32 -13.09
N ASN A 291 -2.38 -12.40 -12.40
CA ASN A 291 -1.29 -12.42 -11.43
C ASN A 291 0.04 -12.10 -12.13
N CYS A 292 0.92 -11.37 -11.43
CA CYS A 292 2.34 -11.36 -11.75
C CYS A 292 3.03 -12.60 -11.15
N ILE A 293 4.17 -13.00 -11.70
CA ILE A 293 4.81 -14.30 -11.41
C ILE A 293 5.15 -14.41 -9.91
N SER A 294 4.93 -15.62 -9.36
CA SER A 294 5.31 -16.16 -8.03
C SER A 294 4.26 -16.13 -6.89
N GLN A 295 3.21 -15.30 -6.93
CA GLN A 295 2.15 -15.28 -5.92
C GLN A 295 0.77 -15.08 -6.57
N GLN A 296 -0.28 -15.73 -6.03
CA GLN A 296 -1.66 -15.44 -6.46
C GLN A 296 -2.04 -14.02 -6.06
N PHE A 297 -2.70 -13.28 -6.96
CA PHE A 297 -3.17 -11.92 -6.67
C PHE A 297 -4.27 -11.91 -5.61
N SER A 298 -5.06 -12.98 -5.50
CA SER A 298 -6.10 -13.09 -4.48
C SER A 298 -6.43 -14.52 -4.11
N GLU A 299 -6.90 -14.69 -2.88
CA GLU A 299 -7.44 -15.95 -2.35
C GLU A 299 -8.79 -15.73 -1.66
N ARG A 300 -9.46 -16.83 -1.30
CA ARG A 300 -10.69 -16.79 -0.50
C ARG A 300 -10.44 -16.05 0.83
N GLY A 301 -11.16 -14.94 1.01
CA GLY A 301 -11.01 -14.02 2.14
C GLY A 301 -10.60 -12.61 1.71
N ASP A 302 -10.08 -12.44 0.49
CA ASP A 302 -9.73 -11.12 -0.06
C ASP A 302 -10.93 -10.39 -0.69
N SER A 303 -12.09 -11.05 -0.83
CA SER A 303 -13.31 -10.44 -1.37
C SER A 303 -13.68 -9.17 -0.61
N GLY A 304 -14.00 -8.12 -1.33
CA GLY A 304 -14.21 -6.77 -0.82
C GLY A 304 -12.96 -5.90 -0.80
N ALA A 305 -11.76 -6.42 -1.07
CA ALA A 305 -10.54 -5.61 -1.17
C ALA A 305 -10.63 -4.57 -2.29
N LEU A 306 -10.10 -3.37 -2.04
CA LEU A 306 -9.99 -2.34 -3.07
C LEU A 306 -8.87 -2.71 -4.06
N VAL A 307 -9.17 -2.61 -5.36
CA VAL A 307 -8.21 -2.77 -6.44
C VAL A 307 -7.79 -1.40 -6.92
N MET A 308 -6.48 -1.18 -7.02
CA MET A 308 -5.87 0.12 -7.20
C MET A 308 -4.75 0.10 -8.23
N VAL A 309 -4.39 1.27 -8.76
CA VAL A 309 -3.23 1.49 -9.61
C VAL A 309 -2.43 2.67 -9.07
N ASP A 310 -1.12 2.65 -9.27
CA ASP A 310 -0.25 3.79 -8.94
C ASP A 310 -0.70 5.07 -9.65
N ASN A 311 -0.79 6.15 -8.89
CA ASN A 311 -0.97 7.48 -9.45
C ASN A 311 0.40 8.04 -9.89
N GLU A 312 0.59 8.26 -11.19
CA GLU A 312 1.85 8.80 -11.72
C GLU A 312 2.12 10.24 -11.25
N ASP A 313 1.07 10.98 -10.91
CA ASP A 313 1.20 12.36 -10.42
C ASP A 313 1.75 12.41 -8.97
N ASN A 314 1.59 11.33 -8.21
CA ASN A 314 2.07 11.24 -6.83
C ASN A 314 2.51 9.80 -6.50
N ILE A 315 3.83 9.61 -6.44
CA ILE A 315 4.53 8.31 -6.27
C ILE A 315 4.06 7.51 -5.03
N ASN A 316 3.41 8.15 -4.05
CA ASN A 316 2.96 7.52 -2.81
C ASN A 316 1.44 7.39 -2.67
N ASP A 317 0.68 7.73 -3.72
CA ASP A 317 -0.78 7.70 -3.68
C ASP A 317 -1.36 6.80 -4.79
N LEU A 318 -2.54 6.26 -4.51
CA LEU A 318 -3.18 5.23 -5.31
C LEU A 318 -4.53 5.72 -5.86
N SER A 319 -4.90 5.25 -7.04
CA SER A 319 -6.24 5.46 -7.61
C SER A 319 -6.99 4.14 -7.68
N ALA A 320 -8.24 4.13 -7.22
CA ALA A 320 -9.06 2.93 -7.21
C ALA A 320 -9.67 2.66 -8.59
N ILE A 321 -9.73 1.38 -8.98
CA ILE A 321 -10.33 0.94 -10.23
C ILE A 321 -11.46 -0.07 -10.02
N GLY A 322 -11.46 -0.81 -8.91
CA GLY A 322 -12.48 -1.82 -8.66
C GLY A 322 -12.56 -2.33 -7.23
N LEU A 323 -13.58 -3.13 -6.97
CA LEU A 323 -13.81 -3.84 -5.71
C LEU A 323 -13.73 -5.35 -5.99
N LEU A 324 -12.82 -6.05 -5.32
CA LEU A 324 -12.49 -7.45 -5.59
C LEU A 324 -13.65 -8.38 -5.24
N VAL A 325 -14.14 -9.17 -6.20
CA VAL A 325 -15.29 -10.07 -6.02
C VAL A 325 -14.83 -11.52 -5.81
N GLY A 326 -13.90 -12.00 -6.63
CA GLY A 326 -13.46 -13.40 -6.55
C GLY A 326 -12.35 -13.73 -7.53
N SER A 327 -12.09 -15.02 -7.69
CA SER A 327 -11.05 -15.52 -8.58
C SER A 327 -11.51 -16.74 -9.38
N THR A 328 -10.85 -16.96 -10.51
CA THR A 328 -11.10 -18.08 -11.41
C THR A 328 -10.21 -19.27 -11.06
N SER A 329 -10.61 -20.47 -11.50
CA SER A 329 -9.81 -21.69 -11.31
C SER A 329 -8.47 -21.67 -12.05
N TYR A 330 -8.33 -20.79 -13.04
CA TYR A 330 -7.08 -20.52 -13.76
C TYR A 330 -6.34 -19.28 -13.20
N HIS A 331 -6.67 -18.90 -11.96
CA HIS A 331 -5.96 -17.91 -11.15
C HIS A 331 -5.99 -16.47 -11.66
N THR A 332 -7.03 -16.06 -12.39
CA THR A 332 -7.31 -14.62 -12.57
C THR A 332 -8.22 -14.12 -11.46
N THR A 333 -8.12 -12.82 -11.16
CA THR A 333 -8.97 -12.16 -10.16
C THR A 333 -9.98 -11.27 -10.86
N ILE A 334 -11.21 -11.26 -10.34
CA ILE A 334 -12.33 -10.50 -10.88
C ILE A 334 -12.72 -9.41 -9.88
N ALA A 335 -12.97 -8.19 -10.38
CA ALA A 335 -13.42 -7.05 -9.60
C ALA A 335 -14.58 -6.32 -10.30
N SER A 336 -15.54 -5.82 -9.51
CA SER A 336 -16.56 -4.91 -10.02
C SER A 336 -15.95 -3.51 -10.19
N PRO A 337 -16.20 -2.80 -11.30
CA PRO A 337 -15.67 -1.45 -11.50
C PRO A 337 -16.11 -0.49 -10.39
N ILE A 338 -15.18 0.30 -9.87
CA ILE A 338 -15.45 1.12 -8.67
C ILE A 338 -16.49 2.23 -8.95
N GLY A 339 -16.54 2.74 -10.17
CA GLY A 339 -17.54 3.73 -10.59
C GLY A 339 -18.96 3.20 -10.44
N ASP A 340 -19.24 2.04 -11.03
CA ASP A 340 -20.54 1.37 -10.94
C ASP A 340 -20.90 0.99 -9.51
N VAL A 341 -19.93 0.55 -8.71
CA VAL A 341 -20.12 0.26 -7.28
C VAL A 341 -20.63 1.50 -6.53
N LEU A 342 -19.94 2.64 -6.67
CA LEU A 342 -20.32 3.88 -5.99
C LEU A 342 -21.65 4.44 -6.48
N GLU A 343 -21.91 4.34 -7.78
CA GLU A 343 -23.19 4.75 -8.38
C GLU A 343 -24.35 3.91 -7.85
N LYS A 344 -24.24 2.57 -7.90
CA LYS A 344 -25.32 1.67 -7.45
C LYS A 344 -25.55 1.72 -5.95
N LEU A 345 -24.51 1.96 -5.16
CA LEU A 345 -24.65 2.22 -3.73
C LEU A 345 -25.26 3.61 -3.43
N ASN A 346 -25.47 4.47 -4.43
CA ASN A 346 -25.94 5.85 -4.29
C ASN A 346 -25.03 6.68 -3.37
N ILE A 347 -23.71 6.54 -3.50
CA ILE A 347 -22.77 7.36 -2.74
C ILE A 347 -22.82 8.80 -3.25
N PRO A 348 -23.19 9.80 -2.42
CA PRO A 348 -23.49 11.17 -2.90
C PRO A 348 -22.35 11.83 -3.66
N SER A 349 -21.12 11.65 -3.17
CA SER A 349 -19.91 12.25 -3.78
C SER A 349 -19.45 11.52 -5.03
N ARG A 350 -19.92 10.28 -5.27
CA ARG A 350 -19.35 9.32 -6.23
C ARG A 350 -17.82 9.22 -6.14
N LYS A 351 -17.26 9.40 -4.94
CA LYS A 351 -15.82 9.35 -4.64
C LYS A 351 -15.58 8.53 -3.39
N LEU A 352 -14.36 8.00 -3.30
CA LEU A 352 -13.85 7.44 -2.06
C LEU A 352 -13.41 8.59 -1.14
N LYS A 353 -13.36 8.31 0.16
CA LYS A 353 -12.95 9.26 1.19
C LYS A 353 -11.54 9.75 0.90
N THR A 354 -11.37 11.07 0.94
CA THR A 354 -10.05 11.71 0.91
C THR A 354 -9.53 11.84 2.34
N PHE A 355 -8.26 11.51 2.53
CA PHE A 355 -7.53 11.71 3.76
C PHE A 355 -6.49 12.82 3.55
N PRO A 356 -6.26 13.69 4.54
CA PRO A 356 -5.29 14.77 4.40
C PRO A 356 -3.87 14.23 4.18
N VAL A 357 -3.22 14.69 3.10
CA VAL A 357 -1.80 14.49 2.80
C VAL A 357 -1.25 15.85 2.41
N GLU A 358 -0.23 16.35 3.09
CA GLU A 358 0.41 17.60 2.65
C GLU A 358 1.53 17.34 1.64
N GLU A 359 1.40 17.95 0.47
CA GLU A 359 2.39 17.94 -0.60
C GLU A 359 3.65 18.71 -0.17
N GLN A 360 4.82 18.11 -0.38
CA GLN A 360 6.09 18.83 -0.28
C GLN A 360 6.19 19.87 -1.40
N ASP A 361 6.29 21.14 -0.99
CA ASP A 361 6.72 22.23 -1.85
C ASP A 361 8.11 21.92 -2.42
N ARG A 362 8.20 21.57 -3.71
CA ARG A 362 9.45 21.22 -4.41
C ARG A 362 10.36 22.44 -4.68
N SER A 363 10.28 23.50 -3.88
CA SER A 363 10.98 24.76 -4.13
C SER A 363 12.01 25.13 -3.06
N THR A 364 13.01 24.28 -2.79
CA THR A 364 14.25 24.75 -2.16
C THR A 364 15.49 24.05 -2.71
N HIS A 365 15.86 24.35 -3.95
CA HIS A 365 17.27 24.35 -4.40
C HIS A 365 17.47 25.28 -5.61
N ILE A 366 17.06 26.55 -5.49
CA ILE A 366 17.72 27.67 -6.20
C ILE A 366 17.87 28.81 -5.19
N GLY A 367 19.09 29.29 -5.04
CA GLY A 367 19.46 30.31 -4.06
C GLY A 367 18.64 31.59 -4.16
N ARG A 368 18.38 32.17 -2.99
CA ARG A 368 17.79 33.50 -2.78
C ARG A 368 18.51 34.55 -3.63
N ASN A 369 17.79 35.17 -4.57
CA ASN A 369 18.17 36.49 -5.09
C ASN A 369 17.45 37.56 -4.26
N HIS A 370 18.18 38.17 -3.33
CA HIS A 370 17.79 39.46 -2.78
C HIS A 370 18.05 40.53 -3.84
N THR A 371 16.99 41.22 -4.26
CA THR A 371 17.05 42.44 -5.04
C THR A 371 17.44 43.61 -4.15
N SER A 372 18.65 44.15 -4.34
CA SER A 372 18.91 45.58 -4.10
C SER A 372 20.18 46.04 -4.83
N ASN A 373 19.96 46.92 -5.81
CA ASN A 373 20.82 48.00 -6.31
C ASN A 373 22.26 47.68 -6.79
N ILE A 374 22.46 47.83 -8.10
CA ILE A 374 23.77 47.99 -8.77
C ILE A 374 24.16 49.49 -8.70
N PRO A 375 25.45 49.84 -8.62
CA PRO A 375 26.12 50.33 -9.83
C PRO A 375 27.56 49.81 -10.08
N SER A 376 27.75 49.34 -11.31
CA SER A 376 28.93 49.40 -12.21
C SER A 376 30.35 49.06 -11.70
N ARG A 377 30.98 48.02 -12.30
CA ARG A 377 32.17 48.13 -13.19
C ARG A 377 32.72 46.77 -13.65
N THR A 378 32.84 46.64 -14.98
CA THR A 378 33.84 45.94 -15.84
C THR A 378 34.66 44.72 -15.36
N THR A 379 34.53 43.66 -16.18
CA THR A 379 35.53 42.66 -16.67
C THR A 379 36.26 41.74 -15.68
N ASP A 380 35.91 40.45 -15.69
CA ASP A 380 36.82 39.34 -16.09
C ASP A 380 36.08 37.98 -16.18
N HIS A 381 36.41 37.18 -17.19
CA HIS A 381 35.83 35.87 -17.49
C HIS A 381 36.25 34.79 -16.46
N PRO A 382 35.32 33.98 -15.91
CA PRO A 382 35.65 32.81 -15.11
C PRO A 382 35.47 31.51 -15.93
N CYS A 383 36.47 31.13 -16.73
CA CYS A 383 36.49 29.82 -17.42
C CYS A 383 37.42 28.78 -16.77
N SER A 384 37.98 29.06 -15.59
CA SER A 384 38.94 28.17 -14.89
C SER A 384 38.31 27.23 -13.85
N LEU A 385 37.06 27.46 -13.42
CA LEU A 385 36.42 26.70 -12.33
C LEU A 385 35.56 25.51 -12.79
N LEU A 386 35.15 25.45 -14.06
CA LEU A 386 34.28 24.39 -14.58
C LEU A 386 35.03 23.14 -15.07
N ARG A 387 36.30 23.29 -15.43
CA ARG A 387 37.11 22.21 -16.03
C ARG A 387 37.37 21.05 -15.07
N PRO A 388 37.76 21.28 -13.81
CA PRO A 388 37.97 20.18 -12.85
C PRO A 388 36.69 19.38 -12.54
N ILE A 389 35.53 20.02 -12.60
CA ILE A 389 34.22 19.39 -12.35
C ILE A 389 33.83 18.52 -13.55
N LEU A 390 34.04 19.00 -14.78
CA LEU A 390 33.81 18.23 -16.00
C LEU A 390 34.74 17.02 -16.10
N ASP A 391 36.01 17.17 -15.73
CA ASP A 391 36.98 16.07 -15.72
C ASP A 391 36.62 15.01 -14.67
N ALA A 392 36.13 15.42 -13.49
CA ALA A 392 35.65 14.51 -12.44
C ALA A 392 34.42 13.72 -12.89
N ILE A 393 33.44 14.39 -13.51
CA ILE A 393 32.23 13.74 -14.05
C ILE A 393 32.60 12.75 -15.17
N GLN A 394 33.57 13.08 -16.02
CA GLN A 394 34.05 12.15 -17.05
C GLN A 394 34.75 10.92 -16.46
N GLY A 395 35.49 11.08 -15.36
CA GLY A 395 36.09 9.98 -14.60
C GLY A 395 35.03 9.00 -14.06
N ASP A 396 34.01 9.53 -13.38
CA ASP A 396 32.92 8.74 -12.80
C ASP A 396 32.13 7.98 -13.88
N VAL A 397 31.88 8.61 -15.03
CA VAL A 397 31.18 7.97 -16.16
C VAL A 397 32.01 6.82 -16.76
N LEU A 398 33.33 6.94 -16.80
CA LEU A 398 34.22 5.87 -17.29
C LEU A 398 34.28 4.69 -16.31
N GLU A 399 34.29 4.97 -15.00
CA GLU A 399 34.27 3.94 -13.97
C GLU A 399 32.96 3.14 -13.98
N ILE A 400 31.81 3.83 -14.08
CA ILE A 400 30.49 3.19 -14.22
C ILE A 400 30.42 2.31 -15.48
N LYS A 401 30.97 2.76 -16.61
CA LYS A 401 31.02 1.95 -17.84
C LYS A 401 31.89 0.70 -17.69
N ARG A 402 32.97 0.78 -16.91
CA ARG A 402 33.84 -0.37 -16.61
C ARG A 402 33.10 -1.38 -15.74
N GLU A 403 32.49 -0.95 -14.64
CA GLU A 403 31.72 -1.82 -13.74
C GLU A 403 30.55 -2.51 -14.48
N PHE A 404 29.84 -1.77 -15.33
CA PHE A 404 28.74 -2.34 -16.12
C PHE A 404 29.23 -3.38 -17.15
N SER A 405 30.45 -3.24 -17.64
CA SER A 405 31.07 -4.21 -18.55
C SER A 405 31.50 -5.48 -17.82
N GLU A 406 32.00 -5.37 -16.59
CA GLU A 406 32.33 -6.53 -15.75
C GLU A 406 31.06 -7.29 -15.33
N PHE A 407 30.00 -6.57 -14.95
CA PHE A 407 28.70 -7.17 -14.63
C PHE A 407 28.10 -7.92 -15.83
N LYS A 408 28.18 -7.37 -17.05
CA LYS A 408 27.78 -8.08 -18.28
C LYS A 408 28.59 -9.36 -18.52
N ARG A 409 29.88 -9.37 -18.14
CA ARG A 409 30.73 -10.55 -18.25
C ARG A 409 30.31 -11.63 -17.25
N GLU A 410 29.99 -11.26 -16.01
CA GLU A 410 29.48 -12.20 -15.00
C GLU A 410 28.12 -12.80 -15.39
N ILE A 411 27.19 -12.01 -15.93
CA ILE A 411 25.92 -12.52 -16.46
C ILE A 411 26.14 -13.54 -17.58
N ARG A 412 27.17 -13.33 -18.43
CA ARG A 412 27.51 -14.28 -19.50
C ARG A 412 28.00 -15.61 -18.92
N PHE A 413 28.89 -15.57 -17.92
CA PHE A 413 29.36 -16.78 -17.23
C PHE A 413 28.21 -17.55 -16.57
N MET A 414 27.30 -16.85 -15.86
CA MET A 414 26.14 -17.51 -15.24
C MET A 414 25.21 -18.17 -16.27
N ARG A 415 25.07 -17.60 -17.48
CA ARG A 415 24.28 -18.21 -18.56
C ARG A 415 24.93 -19.48 -19.12
N GLU A 416 26.26 -19.52 -19.19
CA GLU A 416 26.99 -20.72 -19.62
C GLU A 416 26.86 -21.84 -18.57
N ASP A 417 26.95 -21.53 -17.29
CA ASP A 417 26.74 -22.49 -16.20
C ASP A 417 25.32 -23.06 -16.17
N ILE A 418 24.29 -22.21 -16.40
CA ILE A 418 22.90 -22.66 -16.52
C ILE A 418 22.72 -23.59 -17.74
N GLY A 419 23.38 -23.29 -18.86
CA GLY A 419 23.37 -24.15 -20.05
C GLY A 419 23.98 -25.53 -19.77
N ILE A 420 25.08 -25.59 -19.03
CA ILE A 420 25.72 -26.84 -18.60
C ILE A 420 24.78 -27.64 -17.68
N ILE A 421 24.15 -26.99 -16.70
CA ILE A 421 23.18 -27.65 -15.81
C ILE A 421 22.00 -28.22 -16.60
N HIS A 422 21.47 -27.49 -17.58
CA HIS A 422 20.36 -27.96 -18.41
C HIS A 422 20.75 -29.18 -19.26
N TYR A 423 21.98 -29.21 -19.79
CA TYR A 423 22.52 -30.36 -20.53
C TYR A 423 22.62 -31.62 -19.65
N TYR A 424 23.10 -31.51 -18.42
CA TYR A 424 23.17 -32.64 -17.48
C TYR A 424 21.78 -33.14 -17.06
N LEU A 425 20.81 -32.24 -16.87
CA LEU A 425 19.43 -32.60 -16.53
C LEU A 425 18.71 -33.32 -17.69
N GLU A 426 18.94 -32.91 -18.93
CA GLU A 426 18.41 -33.62 -20.11
C GLU A 426 19.08 -34.98 -20.33
N GLY A 427 20.40 -35.09 -20.13
CA GLY A 427 21.11 -36.36 -20.17
C GLY A 427 20.58 -37.35 -19.12
N SER A 428 20.37 -36.89 -17.89
CA SER A 428 19.80 -37.69 -16.80
C SER A 428 18.36 -38.13 -17.10
N ARG A 429 17.55 -37.28 -17.71
CA ARG A 429 16.19 -37.62 -18.16
C ARG A 429 16.16 -38.68 -19.26
N ARG A 430 17.15 -38.70 -20.16
CA ARG A 430 17.25 -39.74 -21.20
C ARG A 430 17.70 -41.08 -20.63
N TYR A 431 18.57 -41.07 -19.62
CA TYR A 431 19.01 -42.28 -18.92
C TYR A 431 17.86 -42.93 -18.13
N LEU A 432 17.03 -42.15 -17.45
CA LEU A 432 15.87 -42.64 -16.68
C LEU A 432 14.68 -43.12 -17.54
N ARG A 433 14.71 -42.88 -18.87
CA ARG A 433 13.67 -43.33 -19.81
C ARG A 433 14.07 -44.59 -20.59
N ARG A 434 15.30 -45.07 -20.42
CA ARG A 434 15.75 -46.38 -20.88
C ARG A 434 15.73 -47.33 -19.69
#